data_AF-A0A349G7P7-F1
#
_entry.id   AF-A0A349G7P7-F1
#
_cell.length_a   1.000
_cell.length_b   1.000
_cell.length_c   1.000
_cell.angle_alpha   90.00
_cell.angle_beta   90.00
_cell.angle_gamma   90.00
#
_symmetry.space_group_name_H-M   'P 1'
#
loop_
_entity.id
_entity.type
_entity.pdbx_description
1 polymer ?
#
loop_
_entity_poly.entity_id
_entity_poly.type
_entity_poly.pdbx_seq_one_letter_code
_entity_poly.pdbx_strand_id
1 'polypeptide(L)'
;MALQWITWIQSFNTPFLDVFFELITMLGETYFYIVVLGFFYWCISKEGVKDLVMVLTLSSVVNAVLKEWVNTPRPYLVENIRALRTETANGSSF
;
A
#
# COMPACT_ATOMS: atom_id res chain seq x y z
N MET A 1 -14.88 -5.74 -15.93
CA MET A 1 -13.69 -6.52 -16.34
C MET A 1 -12.70 -6.68 -15.17
N ALA A 2 -12.23 -5.61 -14.52
CA ALA A 2 -11.30 -5.71 -13.38
C ALA A 2 -11.82 -6.53 -12.19
N LEU A 3 -13.12 -6.40 -11.86
CA LEU A 3 -13.74 -7.12 -10.73
C LEU A 3 -13.69 -8.65 -10.89
N GLN A 4 -13.82 -9.16 -12.12
CA GLN A 4 -13.74 -10.59 -12.42
C GLN A 4 -12.35 -11.18 -12.14
N TRP A 5 -11.30 -10.39 -12.39
CA TRP A 5 -9.93 -10.80 -12.07
C TRP A 5 -9.69 -10.83 -10.56
N ILE A 6 -10.24 -9.86 -9.82
CA ILE A 6 -10.13 -9.82 -8.36
C ILE A 6 -10.82 -11.05 -7.75
N THR A 7 -12.04 -11.37 -8.17
CA THR A 7 -12.77 -12.55 -7.66
C THR A 7 -12.10 -13.86 -8.06
N TRP A 8 -11.51 -13.93 -9.26
CA TRP A 8 -10.72 -15.09 -9.68
C TRP A 8 -9.49 -15.30 -8.80
N ILE A 9 -8.73 -14.24 -8.49
CA ILE A 9 -7.57 -14.33 -7.57
C ILE A 9 -8.04 -14.73 -6.16
N GLN A 10 -9.15 -14.17 -5.67
CA GLN A 10 -9.72 -14.51 -4.37
C GLN A 10 -10.21 -15.95 -4.28
N SER A 11 -10.50 -16.63 -5.40
CA SER A 11 -10.88 -18.04 -5.38
C SER A 11 -9.75 -18.98 -4.93
N PHE A 12 -8.49 -18.55 -5.04
CA PHE A 12 -7.31 -19.31 -4.57
C PHE A 12 -6.92 -19.01 -3.11
N ASN A 13 -7.77 -18.28 -2.40
CA ASN A 13 -7.47 -17.84 -1.05
C ASN A 13 -7.31 -19.00 -0.07
N THR A 14 -6.29 -18.92 0.78
CA THR A 14 -6.13 -19.80 1.94
C THR A 14 -5.73 -18.97 3.17
N PRO A 15 -6.03 -19.41 4.40
CA PRO A 15 -5.63 -18.68 5.62
C PRO A 15 -4.12 -18.41 5.71
N PHE A 16 -3.29 -19.29 5.15
CA PHE A 16 -1.84 -19.09 5.07
C PHE A 16 -1.48 -17.95 4.10
N LEU A 17 -2.06 -17.95 2.90
CA LEU A 17 -1.82 -16.91 1.91
C LEU A 17 -2.30 -15.55 2.39
N ASP A 18 -3.42 -15.49 3.12
CA ASP A 18 -3.90 -14.27 3.75
C ASP A 18 -2.83 -13.64 4.64
N VAL A 19 -2.32 -14.40 5.60
CA VAL A 19 -1.28 -13.92 6.54
C VAL A 19 0.00 -13.54 5.78
N PHE A 20 0.40 -14.34 4.79
CA PHE A 20 1.59 -14.06 4.00
C PHE A 20 1.50 -12.73 3.25
N PHE A 21 0.40 -12.49 2.52
CA PHE A 21 0.20 -11.22 1.81
C PHE A 21 -0.03 -10.05 2.76
N GLU A 22 -0.62 -10.29 3.93
CA GLU A 22 -0.76 -9.28 4.97
C GLU A 22 0.61 -8.81 5.51
N LEU A 23 1.52 -9.75 5.79
CA LEU A 23 2.89 -9.45 6.20
C LEU A 23 3.65 -8.67 5.14
N ILE A 24 3.52 -9.04 3.88
CA ILE A 24 4.12 -8.29 2.76
C ILE A 24 3.56 -6.87 2.71
N THR A 25 2.24 -6.71 2.94
CA THR A 25 1.60 -5.40 2.94
C THR A 25 2.11 -4.53 4.09
N MET A 26 2.37 -5.09 5.27
CA MET A 26 2.93 -4.37 6.41
C MET A 26 4.33 -3.80 6.13
N LEU A 27 5.12 -4.44 5.25
CA LEU A 27 6.41 -3.89 4.80
C LEU A 27 6.24 -2.57 4.01
N GLY A 28 5.05 -2.32 3.46
CA GLY A 28 4.71 -1.09 2.76
C GLY A 28 4.17 0.03 3.65
N GLU A 29 4.08 -0.18 4.98
CA GLU A 29 3.53 0.82 5.89
C GLU A 29 4.56 1.88 6.31
N THR A 30 4.05 3.07 6.65
CA THR A 30 4.87 4.23 7.06
C THR A 30 5.82 3.91 8.21
N TYR A 31 5.38 3.13 9.21
CA TYR A 31 6.23 2.75 10.34
C TYR A 31 7.42 1.89 9.92
N PHE A 32 7.21 0.96 8.97
CA PHE A 32 8.31 0.15 8.44
C PHE A 32 9.32 1.04 7.71
N TYR A 33 8.84 1.97 6.87
CA TYR A 33 9.72 2.92 6.20
C TYR A 33 10.52 3.78 7.18
N ILE A 34 9.92 4.26 8.28
CA ILE A 34 10.64 5.04 9.30
C ILE A 34 11.78 4.22 9.91
N VAL A 35 11.54 2.96 10.28
CA VAL A 35 12.56 2.09 10.86
C VAL A 35 13.69 1.82 9.86
N VAL A 36 13.36 1.50 8.61
CA VAL A 36 14.35 1.25 7.56
C VAL A 36 15.15 2.50 7.25
N LEU A 37 14.50 3.65 7.03
CA LEU A 37 15.20 4.91 6.76
C LEU A 37 16.07 5.34 7.94
N GLY A 38 15.60 5.14 9.17
CA GLY A 38 16.38 5.38 10.38
C GLY A 38 17.64 4.51 10.46
N PHE A 39 17.51 3.22 10.14
CA PHE A 39 18.66 2.31 10.08
C PHE A 39 19.66 2.72 8.99
N PHE A 40 19.20 3.05 7.78
CA PHE A 40 20.06 3.51 6.68
C PHE A 40 20.74 4.84 7.03
N TYR A 41 20.03 5.74 7.73
CA TYR A 41 20.56 7.03 8.15
C TYR A 41 21.68 6.87 9.17
N TRP A 42 21.52 5.92 10.10
CA TRP A 42 22.47 5.65 11.16
C TRP A 42 23.68 4.85 10.68
N CYS A 43 23.47 3.84 9.85
CA CYS A 43 24.49 2.84 9.51
C CYS A 43 25.19 3.05 8.17
N ILE A 44 24.61 3.80 7.22
CA ILE A 44 25.09 3.86 5.83
C ILE A 44 25.51 5.27 5.43
N SER A 45 24.56 6.14 5.07
CA SER A 45 24.88 7.51 4.67
C SER A 45 23.68 8.43 4.81
N LYS A 46 23.92 9.61 5.37
CA LYS A 46 22.87 10.62 5.57
C LYS A 46 22.41 11.22 4.24
N GLU A 47 23.30 11.32 3.26
CA GLU A 47 23.00 11.89 1.95
C GLU A 47 22.09 10.98 1.14
N GLY A 48 22.37 9.67 1.08
CA GLY A 48 21.51 8.72 0.38
C GLY A 48 20.10 8.64 0.97
N VAL A 49 19.96 8.77 2.29
CA VAL A 49 18.64 8.82 2.93
C VAL A 49 17.86 10.08 2.58
N LYS A 50 18.52 11.24 2.41
CA LYS A 50 17.81 12.47 1.99
C LYS A 50 17.14 12.27 0.63
N ASP A 51 17.88 11.70 -0.32
CA ASP A 51 17.35 11.45 -1.66
C ASP A 51 16.20 10.43 -1.63
N LEU A 52 16.34 9.35 -0.85
CA LEU A 52 15.28 8.36 -0.67
C LEU A 52 14.01 8.97 -0.06
N VAL A 53 14.15 9.77 1.01
CA VAL A 53 13.03 10.46 1.65
C VAL A 53 12.36 11.43 0.67
N MET A 54 13.15 12.16 -0.13
CA MET A 54 12.63 13.10 -1.10
C MET A 54 11.80 12.40 -2.19
N VAL A 55 12.31 11.30 -2.75
CA VAL A 55 11.60 10.51 -3.76
C VAL A 55 10.33 9.87 -3.18
N LEU A 56 10.40 9.27 -1.99
CA LEU A 56 9.25 8.67 -1.32
C LEU A 56 8.15 9.70 -1.02
N THR A 57 8.55 10.88 -0.55
CA THR A 57 7.61 11.97 -0.25
C THR A 57 6.97 12.50 -1.53
N LEU A 58 7.76 12.75 -2.57
CA LEU A 58 7.24 13.20 -3.86
C LEU A 58 6.26 12.20 -4.45
N SER A 59 6.61 10.91 -4.45
CA SER A 59 5.72 9.83 -4.87
C SER A 59 4.42 9.83 -4.06
N SER A 60 4.49 10.00 -2.75
CA SER A 60 3.31 10.03 -1.87
C SER A 60 2.38 11.20 -2.20
N VAL A 61 2.94 12.39 -2.43
CA VAL A 61 2.16 13.59 -2.81
C VAL A 61 1.51 13.41 -4.17
N VAL A 62 2.26 12.98 -5.18
CA VAL A 62 1.73 12.75 -6.53
C VAL A 62 0.61 11.73 -6.49
N ASN A 63 0.80 10.61 -5.77
CA ASN A 63 -0.25 9.60 -5.61
C ASN A 63 -1.49 10.13 -4.88
N ALA A 64 -1.32 10.98 -3.86
CA ALA A 64 -2.45 11.58 -3.15
C ALA A 64 -3.26 12.52 -4.07
N VAL A 65 -2.58 13.35 -4.86
CA VAL A 65 -3.25 14.25 -5.83
C VAL A 65 -3.99 13.45 -6.90
N LEU A 66 -3.36 12.40 -7.44
CA LEU A 66 -3.99 11.55 -8.45
C LEU A 66 -5.23 10.85 -7.91
N LYS A 67 -5.18 10.34 -6.68
CA LYS A 67 -6.33 9.70 -6.02
C LYS A 67 -7.51 10.64 -5.85
N GLU A 68 -7.26 11.90 -5.50
CA GLU A 68 -8.32 12.90 -5.37
C GLU A 68 -8.91 13.28 -6.73
N TRP A 69 -8.08 13.33 -7.77
CA TRP A 69 -8.50 13.68 -9.11
C TRP A 69 -9.34 12.59 -9.79
N VAL A 70 -8.92 11.33 -9.65
CA VAL A 70 -9.60 10.17 -10.25
C VAL A 70 -10.81 9.75 -9.42
N ASN A 71 -10.73 9.84 -8.09
CA ASN A 71 -11.80 9.58 -7.12
C ASN A 71 -12.61 8.30 -7.40
N THR A 72 -11.91 7.22 -7.76
CA THR A 72 -12.56 5.95 -8.06
C THR A 72 -13.03 5.28 -6.76
N PRO A 73 -14.23 4.68 -6.69
CA PRO A 73 -14.66 3.95 -5.51
C PRO A 73 -13.87 2.63 -5.37
N ARG A 74 -13.56 2.25 -4.12
CA ARG A 74 -12.81 1.00 -3.85
C ARG A 74 -13.68 -0.22 -4.19
N PRO A 75 -13.10 -1.30 -4.76
CA PRO A 75 -13.87 -2.46 -5.22
C PRO A 75 -14.78 -3.10 -4.14
N TYR A 76 -14.32 -3.15 -2.88
CA TYR A 76 -15.09 -3.72 -1.76
C TYR A 76 -16.26 -2.84 -1.29
N LEU A 77 -16.35 -1.58 -1.73
CA LEU A 77 -17.48 -0.69 -1.45
C LEU A 77 -18.62 -0.87 -2.47
N VAL A 78 -18.31 -1.40 -3.65
CA VAL A 78 -19.23 -1.52 -4.78
C VAL A 78 -19.76 -2.95 -4.93
N GLU A 79 -18.93 -3.94 -4.65
CA GLU A 79 -19.29 -5.36 -4.67
C GLU A 79 -18.86 -6.09 -3.40
N ASN A 80 -19.43 -7.27 -3.15
CA ASN A 80 -19.19 -8.12 -1.97
C ASN A 80 -17.81 -8.82 -2.05
N ILE A 81 -16.75 -8.03 -2.18
CA ILE A 81 -15.36 -8.45 -2.29
C ILE A 81 -14.75 -8.48 -0.90
N ARG A 82 -14.10 -9.59 -0.52
CA ARG A 82 -13.47 -9.75 0.79
C ARG A 82 -12.31 -8.76 0.94
N ALA A 83 -12.37 -7.90 1.95
CA ALA A 83 -11.28 -6.99 2.34
C ALA A 83 -10.63 -7.49 3.63
N LEU A 84 -9.29 -7.64 3.62
CA LEU A 84 -8.53 -8.13 4.78
C LEU A 84 -8.11 -7.00 5.74
N ARG A 85 -7.83 -5.80 5.22
CA ARG A 85 -7.36 -4.64 6.01
C ARG A 85 -8.10 -3.34 5.62
N THR A 86 -9.30 -3.15 6.16
CA THR A 86 -10.13 -1.96 5.90
C THR A 86 -9.62 -0.70 6.61
N GLU A 87 -8.96 -0.86 7.77
CA GLU A 87 -8.47 0.26 8.59
C GLU A 87 -7.40 1.12 7.90
N THR A 88 -6.56 0.48 7.08
CA THR A 88 -5.54 1.16 6.26
C THR A 88 -6.07 1.63 4.91
N ALA A 89 -7.32 1.30 4.59
CA ALA A 89 -7.94 1.52 3.28
C ALA A 89 -8.91 2.71 3.29
N ASN A 90 -8.54 3.83 3.93
CA ASN A 90 -9.37 5.04 3.96
C ASN A 90 -9.26 5.86 2.65
N GLY A 91 -10.36 6.52 2.23
CA GLY A 91 -10.41 7.39 1.04
C GLY A 91 -10.67 6.66 -0.29
N SER A 92 -10.45 7.35 -1.42
CA SER A 92 -10.67 6.83 -2.77
C SER A 92 -9.67 5.73 -3.18
N SER A 93 -10.10 4.88 -4.12
CA SER A 93 -9.23 4.05 -4.94
C SER A 93 -8.32 4.93 -5.80
N PHE A 94 -7.14 4.40 -6.14
CA PHE A 94 -6.39 4.89 -7.30
C PHE A 94 -7.28 4.92 -8.55
#